data_AF-A0A973BBY4-F1
#
_entry.id   AF-A0A973BBY4-F1
#
_cell.length_a   1.000
_cell.length_b   1.000
_cell.length_c   1.000
_cell.angle_alpha   90.00
_cell.angle_beta   90.00
_cell.angle_gamma   90.00
#
_symmetry.space_group_name_H-M   'P 1'
#
loop_
_entity.id
_entity.type
_entity.pdbx_description
1 polymer ?
#
loop_
_entity_poly.entity_id
_entity_poly.type
_entity_poly.pdbx_seq_one_letter_code
_entity_poly.pdbx_strand_id
1 'polypeptide(L)' 'MKKPLPYTIYKSTIIKMYINQYTRKEIIDTTNSIIIKNRDLDEDKTPLVRKIRHVELMKIKEELGESTIYEF' A
#
# COMPACT_ATOMS: atom_id res chain seq x y z
N MET A 1 5.90 14.39 19.76
CA MET A 1 4.99 13.84 18.72
C MET A 1 4.68 12.40 19.08
N LYS A 2 3.40 12.02 19.23
CA LYS A 2 3.03 10.60 19.34
C LYS A 2 3.46 9.94 18.03
N LYS A 3 4.43 9.02 18.06
CA LYS A 3 4.70 8.15 16.90
C LYS A 3 3.36 7.47 16.58
N PRO A 4 2.80 7.59 15.37
CA PRO A 4 1.57 6.89 15.05
C PRO A 4 1.81 5.40 15.33
N LEU A 5 0.96 4.81 16.18
CA LEU A 5 1.01 3.37 16.46
C LEU A 5 1.00 2.62 15.13
N PRO A 6 1.73 1.51 14.97
CA PRO A 6 1.74 0.75 13.72
C PRO A 6 0.34 0.24 13.42
N TYR A 7 -0.42 1.00 12.64
CA TYR A 7 -1.75 0.59 12.20
C TYR A 7 -1.62 -0.23 10.92
N THR A 8 -2.61 -1.08 10.71
CA THR A 8 -2.77 -1.78 9.43
C THR A 8 -3.99 -1.22 8.73
N ILE A 9 -3.93 -1.15 7.40
CA ILE A 9 -5.08 -0.79 6.58
C ILE A 9 -5.42 -1.93 5.64
N TYR A 10 -6.64 -1.94 5.11
CA TYR A 10 -7.00 -2.90 4.08
C TYR A 10 -6.41 -2.48 2.73
N LYS A 11 -6.02 -3.46 1.91
CA LYS A 11 -5.56 -3.23 0.53
C LYS A 11 -6.60 -2.50 -0.33
N SER A 12 -7.89 -2.72 -0.07
CA SER A 12 -8.98 -1.95 -0.69
C SER A 12 -8.95 -0.46 -0.34
N THR A 13 -8.43 -0.09 0.83
CA THR A 13 -8.24 1.31 1.22
C THR A 13 -7.20 1.98 0.32
N ILE A 14 -6.07 1.30 0.03
CA ILE A 14 -5.06 1.81 -0.91
C ILE A 14 -5.66 2.00 -2.31
N ILE A 15 -6.44 1.03 -2.79
CA ILE A 15 -7.14 1.18 -4.08
C ILE A 15 -7.98 2.45 -4.08
N LYS A 16 -8.82 2.64 -3.05
CA LYS A 16 -9.67 3.84 -2.95
C LYS A 16 -8.84 5.12 -2.94
N MET A 17 -7.72 5.18 -2.22
CA MET A 17 -6.87 6.37 -2.11
C MET A 17 -6.29 6.84 -3.45
N TYR A 18 -5.99 5.93 -4.36
CA TYR A 18 -5.22 6.21 -5.58
C TYR A 18 -5.99 5.99 -6.89
N ILE A 19 -7.21 5.47 -6.85
CA ILE A 19 -7.98 5.09 -8.06
C ILE A 19 -8.28 6.26 -9.01
N ASN A 20 -8.24 7.49 -8.52
CA ASN A 20 -8.45 8.70 -9.34
C ASN A 20 -7.18 9.12 -10.11
N GLN A 21 -6.02 8.61 -9.72
CA GLN A 21 -4.72 9.00 -10.29
C GLN A 21 -4.09 7.85 -11.10
N TYR A 22 -4.32 6.61 -10.68
CA TYR A 22 -3.72 5.41 -11.26
C TYR A 22 -4.78 4.37 -11.58
N THR A 23 -4.46 3.50 -12.54
CA THR A 23 -5.31 2.34 -12.80
C THR A 23 -5.28 1.37 -11.62
N ARG A 24 -6.36 0.62 -11.45
CA ARG A 24 -6.44 -0.41 -10.40
C ARG A 24 -5.27 -1.42 -10.48
N LYS A 25 -4.82 -1.73 -11.69
CA LYS A 25 -3.70 -2.66 -11.93
C LYS A 25 -2.40 -2.09 -11.38
N GLU A 26 -2.04 -0.86 -11.74
CA GLU A 26 -0.83 -0.18 -11.25
C GLU A 26 -0.79 -0.09 -9.72
N ILE A 27 -1.93 0.25 -9.09
CA ILE A 27 -2.03 0.32 -7.63
C ILE A 27 -1.77 -1.04 -7.00
N ILE A 28 -2.37 -2.10 -7.55
CA ILE A 28 -2.24 -3.48 -7.03
C ILE A 28 -0.81 -3.99 -7.24
N ASP A 29 -0.23 -3.77 -8.42
CA ASP A 29 1.11 -4.23 -8.80
C ASP A 29 2.15 -3.57 -7.88
N THR A 30 2.07 -2.24 -7.72
CA THR A 30 2.96 -1.48 -6.82
C THR A 30 2.82 -1.92 -5.37
N THR A 31 1.57 -2.05 -4.88
CA THR A 31 1.31 -2.52 -3.52
C THR A 31 1.88 -3.92 -3.28
N ASN A 32 1.72 -4.83 -4.25
CA ASN A 32 2.22 -6.20 -4.15
C ASN A 32 3.74 -6.25 -4.13
N SER A 33 4.40 -5.52 -5.03
CA SER A 33 5.86 -5.42 -5.08
C SER A 33 6.44 -4.98 -3.72
N ILE A 34 5.84 -3.96 -3.11
CA ILE A 34 6.25 -3.46 -1.80
C ILE A 34 6.03 -4.50 -0.69
N ILE A 35 4.90 -5.22 -0.71
CA ILE A 35 4.62 -6.28 0.28
C ILE A 35 5.62 -7.42 0.13
N ILE A 36 5.87 -7.88 -1.10
CA ILE A 36 6.81 -8.96 -1.41
C ILE A 36 8.19 -8.59 -0.87
N LYS A 37 8.72 -7.42 -1.25
CA LYS A 37 10.04 -6.94 -0.83
C LYS A 37 10.15 -6.72 0.68
N ASN A 38 9.13 -6.18 1.34
CA ASN A 38 9.18 -5.93 2.79
C ASN A 38 9.05 -7.21 3.64
N ARG A 39 8.43 -8.25 3.10
CA ARG A 39 8.13 -9.48 3.84
C ARG A 39 8.96 -10.67 3.39
N ASP A 40 9.90 -10.46 2.48
CA ASP A 40 10.75 -11.52 1.91
C ASP A 40 9.91 -12.67 1.35
N LEU A 41 8.90 -12.32 0.54
CA LEU A 41 8.04 -13.30 -0.13
C LEU A 41 8.58 -13.62 -1.52
N ASP A 42 8.13 -14.76 -2.05
CA ASP A 42 8.40 -15.19 -3.42
C ASP A 42 7.87 -14.18 -4.45
N GLU A 43 8.77 -13.65 -5.30
CA GLU A 43 8.47 -12.64 -6.32
C GLU A 43 7.60 -13.19 -7.46
N ASP A 44 7.64 -14.50 -7.71
CA ASP A 44 6.88 -15.15 -8.77
C ASP A 44 5.40 -15.39 -8.39
N LYS A 45 5.03 -15.14 -7.13
CA LYS A 45 3.68 -15.38 -6.62
C LYS A 45 2.96 -14.08 -6.22
N THR A 46 1.69 -14.00 -6.57
CA THR A 46 0.84 -12.88 -6.11
C THR A 46 0.53 -13.01 -4.62
N PRO A 47 0.88 -12.03 -3.77
CA PRO A 47 0.61 -12.13 -2.34
C PRO A 47 -0.88 -11.93 -2.04
N LEU A 48 -1.49 -12.90 -1.35
CA LEU A 48 -2.90 -12.87 -0.92
C LEU A 48 -3.12 -12.03 0.35
N VAL A 49 -2.25 -11.04 0.58
CA VAL A 49 -2.24 -10.22 1.78
C VAL A 49 -3.37 -9.18 1.73
N ARG A 50 -4.32 -9.29 2.67
CA ARG A 50 -5.43 -8.33 2.80
C ARG A 50 -5.05 -7.04 3.53
N LYS A 51 -4.15 -7.14 4.52
CA LYS A 51 -3.75 -6.03 5.42
C LYS A 51 -2.34 -5.54 5.12
N ILE A 52 -2.21 -4.24 4.96
CA ILE A 52 -0.97 -3.52 4.68
C ILE A 52 -0.47 -2.92 5.99
N ARG A 53 0.79 -3.18 6.32
CA ARG A 53 1.47 -2.65 7.52
C ARG A 53 1.77 -1.17 7.31
N HIS A 54 1.84 -0.40 8.40
CA HIS A 54 2.20 1.01 8.33
C HIS A 54 3.49 1.27 7.52
N VAL A 55 4.54 0.47 7.70
CA VAL A 55 5.81 0.60 6.95
C VAL A 55 5.65 0.35 5.44
N GLU A 56 4.72 -0.51 5.05
CA GLU A 56 4.40 -0.77 3.63
C GLU A 56 3.58 0.39 3.06
N LEU A 57 2.62 0.91 3.84
CA LEU A 57 1.85 2.10 3.47
C LEU A 57 2.75 3.30 3.23
N MET A 58 3.75 3.54 4.08
CA MET A 58 4.69 4.65 3.89
C MET A 58 5.46 4.54 2.56
N LYS A 59 5.92 3.33 2.20
CA LYS A 59 6.58 3.08 0.91
C LYS A 59 5.62 3.20 -0.27
N ILE A 60 4.37 2.77 -0.13
CA ILE A 60 3.35 2.94 -1.19
C ILE A 60 3.11 4.42 -1.46
N LYS A 61 3.06 5.25 -0.41
CA LYS A 61 2.94 6.71 -0.54
C LYS A 61 4.15 7.35 -1.21
N GLU A 62 5.34 6.85 -0.93
CA GLU A 62 6.58 7.30 -1.57
C GLU A 62 6.58 7.00 -3.08
N GLU A 63 6.16 5.79 -3.48
CA GLU A 63 6.15 5.34 -4.88
C GLU A 63 5.00 5.92 -5.71
N LEU A 64 3.79 6.01 -5.15
CA LEU A 64 2.61 6.52 -5.86
C LEU A 64 2.37 8.03 -5.66
N GLY A 65 3.16 8.69 -4.82
CA GLY A 65 2.98 10.09 -4.45
C GLY A 65 1.88 10.32 -3.41
N GLU A 66 1.63 11.60 -3.10
CA GLU A 66 0.59 11.99 -2.15
C GLU A 66 -0.81 11.65 -2.68
N SER A 67 -1.58 10.91 -1.87
CA SER A 67 -2.96 10.57 -2.18
C SER A 67 -3.84 11.82 -2.09
N THR A 68 -4.72 12.00 -3.06
CA THR A 68 -5.65 13.15 -3.14
C THR A 68 -6.91 13.00 -2.27
N ILE A 69 -7.04 11.91 -1.51
CA ILE A 69 -8.24 11.65 -0.68
C ILE A 69 -7.94 11.89 0.80
N TYR A 70 -8.72 12.82 1.36
CA TYR A 70 -8.72 13.44 2.68
C TYR A 70 -8.21 12.61 3.88
N GLU A 71 -7.46 13.32 4.71
CA GLU A 71 -7.01 12.98 6.06
C GLU A 71 -8.18 12.52 6.95
N PHE A 72 -7.97 11.42 7.70
CA PHE A 72 -8.85 10.99 8.79
C PHE A 72 -8.51 11.74 10.08
#